data_AF-A0A7L8AFG6-F1
#
_entry.id   AF-A0A7L8AFG6-F1
#
_cell.length_a   1.000
_cell.length_b   1.000
_cell.length_c   1.000
_cell.angle_alpha   90.00
_cell.angle_beta   90.00
_cell.angle_gamma   90.00
#
_symmetry.space_group_name_H-M   'P 1'
#
loop_
_entity.id
_entity.type
_entity.pdbx_description
1 polymer ?
#
loop_
_entity_poly.entity_id
_entity_poly.type
_entity_poly.pdbx_seq_one_letter_code
_entity_poly.pdbx_strand_id
1 'polypeptide(L)'
;MRKIILFIFTASIFITSSKFTAQEKYGEYLKVIANTLPEVYVKSTDNLFFTVQIAAFTNKNSELEKINNIVIAREEDNLFKYRLGEFPTYEEAVEYKRIVLSVCNDAFIVSIKNGKRIHIKEALKKPSANL
;
A
#
# COMPACT_ATOMS: atom_id res chain seq x y z
N MET A 1 -54.42 -16.87 -12.70
CA MET A 1 -53.93 -15.63 -13.34
C MET A 1 -52.95 -14.95 -12.38
N ARG A 2 -51.76 -14.59 -12.87
CA ARG A 2 -50.62 -13.98 -12.14
C ARG A 2 -50.97 -12.61 -11.55
N LYS A 3 -50.54 -12.32 -10.30
CA LYS A 3 -50.04 -11.00 -9.81
C LYS A 3 -49.10 -11.29 -8.62
N ILE A 4 -47.80 -11.48 -8.88
CA ILE A 4 -46.70 -10.50 -8.72
C ILE A 4 -46.50 -10.10 -7.26
N ILE A 5 -45.51 -10.77 -6.67
CA ILE A 5 -44.86 -10.45 -5.41
C ILE A 5 -44.13 -9.12 -5.58
N LEU A 6 -44.54 -8.09 -4.84
CA LEU A 6 -43.81 -6.84 -4.73
C LEU A 6 -42.71 -7.02 -3.67
N PHE A 7 -41.58 -7.58 -4.07
CA PHE A 7 -40.37 -7.56 -3.24
C PHE A 7 -39.87 -6.12 -3.17
N ILE A 8 -40.01 -5.47 -2.02
CA ILE A 8 -39.42 -4.16 -1.74
C ILE A 8 -37.90 -4.34 -1.70
N PHE A 9 -37.28 -4.18 -2.87
CA PHE A 9 -35.83 -4.23 -3.09
C PHE A 9 -35.26 -2.80 -3.16
N THR A 10 -35.69 -1.90 -2.28
CA THR A 10 -35.23 -0.50 -2.28
C THR A 10 -34.10 -0.22 -1.29
N ALA A 11 -33.73 -1.17 -0.45
CA ALA A 11 -32.64 -0.98 0.52
C ALA A 11 -31.22 -1.17 -0.05
N SER A 12 -31.06 -1.77 -1.24
CA SER A 12 -29.73 -2.08 -1.81
C SER A 12 -29.11 -0.94 -2.63
N ILE A 13 -29.86 0.11 -2.98
CA ILE A 13 -29.36 1.19 -3.85
C ILE A 13 -28.65 2.29 -3.05
N PHE A 14 -28.87 2.39 -1.73
CA PHE A 14 -28.27 3.46 -0.91
C PHE A 14 -26.85 3.13 -0.39
N ILE A 15 -26.42 1.87 -0.43
CA ILE A 15 -25.11 1.43 0.10
C ILE A 15 -23.99 1.65 -0.93
N THR A 16 -24.31 1.77 -2.23
CA THR A 16 -23.31 1.81 -3.31
C THR A 16 -22.75 3.21 -3.59
N SER A 17 -23.51 4.29 -3.38
CA SER A 17 -23.04 5.65 -3.71
C SER A 17 -21.98 6.19 -2.74
N SER A 18 -22.03 5.84 -1.45
CA SER A 18 -21.05 6.33 -0.46
C SER A 18 -19.68 5.65 -0.57
N LYS A 19 -19.62 4.40 -1.04
CA LYS A 19 -18.37 3.64 -1.10
C LYS A 19 -17.46 4.09 -2.24
N PHE A 20 -18.04 4.57 -3.34
CA PHE A 20 -17.27 5.06 -4.49
C PHE A 20 -16.54 6.38 -4.16
N THR A 21 -17.23 7.32 -3.51
CA THR A 21 -16.65 8.62 -3.13
C THR A 21 -15.57 8.51 -2.07
N ALA A 22 -15.70 7.57 -1.12
CA ALA A 22 -14.68 7.31 -0.11
C ALA A 22 -13.38 6.77 -0.74
N GLN A 23 -13.49 5.80 -1.65
CA GLN A 23 -12.35 5.19 -2.34
C GLN A 23 -11.56 6.21 -3.17
N GLU A 24 -12.25 7.09 -3.92
CA GLU A 24 -11.61 8.17 -4.70
C GLU A 24 -10.89 9.16 -3.79
N LYS A 25 -11.52 9.55 -2.68
CA LYS A 25 -10.94 10.46 -1.68
C LYS A 25 -9.67 9.89 -1.04
N TYR A 26 -9.62 8.59 -0.77
CA TYR A 26 -8.41 7.92 -0.27
C TYR A 26 -7.27 7.96 -1.29
N GLY A 27 -7.57 7.72 -2.57
CA GLY A 27 -6.58 7.82 -3.65
C GLY A 27 -5.96 9.22 -3.74
N GLU A 28 -6.77 10.28 -3.63
CA GLU A 28 -6.28 11.66 -3.66
C GLU A 28 -5.37 11.99 -2.46
N TYR A 29 -5.71 11.59 -1.23
CA TYR A 29 -4.82 11.82 -0.10
C TYR A 29 -3.51 11.04 -0.20
N LEU A 30 -3.54 9.81 -0.73
CA LEU A 30 -2.34 9.03 -0.97
C LEU A 30 -1.43 9.69 -2.01
N LYS A 31 -1.99 10.31 -3.06
CA LYS A 31 -1.21 11.12 -4.02
C LYS A 31 -0.49 12.27 -3.33
N VAL A 32 -1.18 13.01 -2.46
CA VAL A 32 -0.57 14.11 -1.70
C VAL A 32 0.59 13.60 -0.85
N ILE A 33 0.37 12.54 -0.05
CA ILE A 33 1.41 11.97 0.81
C ILE A 33 2.62 11.47 -0.02
N ALA A 34 2.37 10.79 -1.14
CA ALA A 34 3.43 10.30 -2.03
C ALA A 34 4.24 11.46 -2.67
N ASN A 35 3.58 12.55 -3.06
CA ASN A 35 4.24 13.73 -3.62
C ASN A 35 5.06 14.52 -2.60
N THR A 36 4.72 14.43 -1.31
CA THR A 36 5.50 15.07 -0.24
C THR A 36 6.72 14.26 0.19
N LEU A 37 6.88 13.03 -0.31
CA LEU A 37 8.02 12.19 0.03
C LEU A 37 9.31 12.78 -0.57
N PRO A 38 10.36 13.03 0.25
CA PRO A 38 11.65 13.46 -0.25
C PRO A 38 12.22 12.50 -1.31
N GLU A 39 12.88 13.04 -2.34
CA GLU A 39 13.42 12.27 -3.47
C GLU A 39 14.39 11.16 -3.02
N VAL A 40 15.14 11.38 -1.95
CA VAL A 40 16.06 10.38 -1.36
C VAL A 40 15.35 9.08 -0.95
N TYR A 41 14.05 9.13 -0.68
CA TYR A 41 13.25 7.96 -0.32
C TYR A 41 12.41 7.43 -1.49
N VAL A 42 12.48 8.01 -2.69
CA VAL A 42 11.79 7.47 -3.86
C VAL A 42 12.48 6.21 -4.37
N LYS A 43 13.81 6.16 -4.26
CA LYS A 43 14.60 5.00 -4.66
C LYS A 43 15.84 4.89 -3.79
N SER A 44 15.97 3.77 -3.09
CA SER A 44 17.15 3.45 -2.30
C SER A 44 18.23 2.82 -3.18
N THR A 45 19.49 3.10 -2.85
CA THR A 45 20.65 2.40 -3.40
C THR A 45 21.13 1.26 -2.50
N ASP A 46 20.47 1.07 -1.36
CA ASP A 46 20.91 0.09 -0.37
C ASP A 46 20.47 -1.31 -0.74
N ASN A 47 21.33 -2.28 -0.39
CA ASN A 47 21.01 -3.69 -0.54
C ASN A 47 19.89 -4.14 0.40
N LEU A 48 19.62 -3.39 1.47
CA LEU A 48 18.52 -3.61 2.41
C LEU A 48 17.81 -2.27 2.65
N PHE A 49 16.52 -2.22 2.36
CA PHE A 49 15.68 -1.07 2.66
C PHE A 49 14.29 -1.54 3.11
N PHE A 50 13.50 -0.58 3.61
CA PHE A 50 12.15 -0.77 4.10
C PHE A 50 11.18 0.04 3.27
N THR A 51 10.00 -0.49 3.00
CA THR A 51 8.98 0.18 2.20
C THR A 51 7.60 -0.01 2.83
N VAL A 52 6.67 0.91 2.58
CA VAL A 52 5.31 0.83 3.14
C VAL A 52 4.36 0.28 2.09
N GLN A 53 3.90 -0.95 2.27
CA GLN A 53 2.88 -1.54 1.41
C GLN A 53 1.49 -1.06 1.83
N ILE A 54 0.70 -0.56 0.87
CA ILE A 54 -0.62 0.02 1.10
C ILE A 54 -1.76 -0.82 0.51
N ALA A 55 -1.46 -1.69 -0.47
CA ALA A 55 -2.45 -2.56 -1.07
C ALA A 55 -1.81 -3.78 -1.74
N ALA A 56 -2.61 -4.84 -1.90
CA ALA A 56 -2.32 -6.00 -2.72
C ALA A 56 -3.59 -6.45 -3.44
N PHE A 57 -3.55 -6.59 -4.76
CA PHE A 57 -4.71 -6.96 -5.57
C PHE A 57 -4.37 -8.06 -6.57
N THR A 58 -5.33 -8.91 -6.91
CA THR A 58 -5.19 -9.91 -7.99
C THR A 58 -5.09 -9.28 -9.36
N ASN A 59 -5.79 -8.16 -9.57
CA ASN A 59 -5.74 -7.36 -10.78
C ASN A 59 -5.07 -6.01 -10.52
N LYS A 60 -4.57 -5.39 -11.58
CA LYS A 60 -4.08 -4.01 -11.52
C LYS A 60 -5.15 -3.04 -11.03
N ASN A 61 -4.72 -2.03 -10.28
CA ASN A 61 -5.55 -0.94 -9.79
C ASN A 61 -5.13 0.37 -10.45
N SER A 62 -5.92 0.83 -11.43
CA SER A 62 -5.60 2.02 -12.22
C SER A 62 -5.51 3.31 -11.41
N GLU A 63 -6.20 3.42 -10.27
CA GLU A 63 -6.15 4.63 -9.44
C GLU A 63 -4.85 4.70 -8.63
N LEU A 64 -4.40 3.56 -8.10
CA LEU A 64 -3.11 3.50 -7.40
C LEU A 64 -1.94 3.67 -8.36
N GLU A 65 -2.05 3.19 -9.60
CA GLU A 65 -1.00 3.36 -10.63
C GLU A 65 -0.78 4.82 -11.05
N LYS A 66 -1.75 5.71 -10.78
CA LYS A 66 -1.62 7.16 -10.99
C LYS A 66 -0.89 7.87 -9.85
N ILE A 67 -0.60 7.19 -8.74
CA ILE A 67 0.14 7.77 -7.63
C ILE A 67 1.60 7.88 -8.03
N ASN A 68 2.17 9.08 -7.98
CA ASN A 68 3.57 9.29 -8.29
C ASN A 68 4.45 8.47 -7.35
N ASN A 69 5.56 7.94 -7.87
CA ASN A 69 6.54 7.15 -7.12
C ASN A 69 5.97 5.88 -6.47
N ILE A 70 4.79 5.41 -6.91
CA ILE A 70 4.27 4.12 -6.48
C ILE A 70 5.14 2.99 -7.03
N VAL A 71 5.63 2.13 -6.14
CA VAL A 71 6.34 0.92 -6.52
C VAL A 71 5.32 -0.20 -6.66
N ILE A 72 5.30 -0.84 -7.82
CA ILE A 72 4.42 -1.96 -8.13
C ILE A 72 5.28 -3.21 -8.23
N ALA A 73 5.11 -4.12 -7.27
CA ALA A 73 5.81 -5.40 -7.25
C ALA A 73 4.83 -6.54 -7.55
N ARG A 74 5.30 -7.52 -8.32
CA ARG A 74 4.62 -8.82 -8.46
C ARG A 74 5.54 -9.89 -7.89
N GLU A 75 5.08 -10.54 -6.83
CA GLU A 75 5.83 -11.58 -6.12
C GLU A 75 5.20 -12.96 -6.40
N GLU A 76 5.67 -14.00 -5.70
CA GLU A 76 5.31 -15.41 -5.93
C GLU A 76 3.80 -15.71 -5.80
N ASP A 77 3.06 -14.89 -5.05
CA ASP A 77 1.61 -15.02 -4.86
C ASP A 77 0.76 -14.45 -6.02
N ASN A 78 1.40 -14.01 -7.11
CA ASN A 78 0.77 -13.42 -8.29
C ASN A 78 -0.05 -12.15 -8.04
N LEU A 79 0.03 -11.54 -6.85
CA LEU A 79 -0.64 -10.28 -6.53
C LEU A 79 0.19 -9.08 -6.98
N PHE A 80 -0.49 -8.04 -7.45
CA PHE A 80 0.06 -6.70 -7.63
C PHE A 80 0.11 -6.00 -6.27
N LYS A 81 1.32 -5.76 -5.77
CA LYS A 81 1.58 -5.10 -4.49
C LYS A 81 2.00 -3.67 -4.71
N TYR A 82 1.33 -2.75 -4.03
CA TYR A 82 1.52 -1.31 -4.16
C TYR A 82 2.23 -0.78 -2.92
N ARG A 83 3.37 -0.12 -3.14
CA ARG A 83 4.32 0.28 -2.10
C ARG A 83 4.77 1.72 -2.28
N LEU A 84 5.01 2.40 -1.17
CA LEU A 84 5.50 3.78 -1.14
C LEU A 84 6.76 3.87 -0.29
N GLY A 85 7.74 4.60 -0.85
CA GLY A 85 9.01 4.91 -0.23
C GLY A 85 9.96 3.72 -0.09
N GLU A 86 11.25 4.01 -0.16
CA GLU A 86 12.36 3.08 0.06
C GLU A 86 13.29 3.72 1.10
N PHE A 87 13.08 3.34 2.36
CA PHE A 87 13.74 3.90 3.53
C PHE A 87 14.96 3.05 3.93
N PRO A 88 16.12 3.66 4.19
CA PRO A 88 17.32 2.93 4.58
C PRO A 88 17.19 2.32 5.99
N THR A 89 16.43 2.97 6.89
CA THR A 89 16.17 2.47 8.24
C THR A 89 14.71 2.08 8.47
N TYR A 90 14.50 1.20 9.45
CA TYR A 90 13.15 0.79 9.84
C TYR A 90 12.40 1.94 10.54
N GLU A 91 13.12 2.76 11.30
CA GLU A 91 12.60 3.90 12.05
C GLU A 91 12.00 4.95 11.11
N GLU A 92 12.70 5.30 10.02
CA GLU A 92 12.17 6.22 9.00
C GLU A 92 10.90 5.65 8.33
N ALA A 93 10.89 4.34 8.04
CA ALA A 93 9.71 3.68 7.50
C ALA A 93 8.53 3.69 8.49
N VAL A 94 8.79 3.60 9.80
CA VAL A 94 7.76 3.71 10.85
C VAL A 94 7.16 5.11 10.89
N GLU A 95 7.99 6.14 10.78
CA GLU A 95 7.53 7.53 10.74
C GLU A 95 6.63 7.78 9.53
N TYR A 96 7.07 7.35 8.35
CA TYR A 96 6.27 7.50 7.14
C TYR A 96 4.97 6.68 7.20
N LYS A 97 5.02 5.42 7.66
CA LYS A 97 3.83 4.59 7.84
C LYS A 97 2.80 5.28 8.75
N ARG A 98 3.23 5.98 9.81
CA ARG A 98 2.30 6.70 10.72
C ARG A 98 1.46 7.74 9.96
N ILE A 99 2.07 8.44 8.99
CA ILE A 99 1.38 9.40 8.13
C ILE A 99 0.41 8.66 7.20
N VAL A 100 0.87 7.58 6.56
CA VAL A 100 0.04 6.77 5.64
C VAL A 100 -1.17 6.17 6.37
N LEU A 101 -1.03 5.74 7.62
CA LEU A 101 -2.12 5.18 8.42
C LEU A 101 -3.27 6.17 8.68
N SER A 102 -3.06 7.48 8.51
CA SER A 102 -4.16 8.45 8.58
C SER A 102 -5.15 8.33 7.43
N VAL A 103 -4.76 7.66 6.34
CA VAL A 103 -5.57 7.49 5.12
C VAL A 103 -5.70 6.02 4.70
N CYS A 104 -4.78 5.14 5.09
CA CYS A 104 -4.79 3.73 4.70
C CYS A 104 -4.47 2.87 5.93
N ASN A 105 -5.51 2.36 6.58
CA ASN A 105 -5.38 1.63 7.85
C ASN A 105 -4.62 0.30 7.74
N ASP A 106 -4.59 -0.30 6.55
CA ASP A 106 -3.94 -1.59 6.30
C ASP A 106 -2.47 -1.44 5.92
N ALA A 107 -1.89 -0.24 6.01
CA ALA A 107 -0.51 0.01 5.64
C ALA A 107 0.49 -0.67 6.59
N PHE A 108 1.46 -1.39 6.03
CA PHE A 108 2.49 -2.08 6.82
C PHE A 108 3.87 -2.02 6.16
N ILE A 109 4.92 -2.21 6.98
CA ILE A 109 6.31 -2.16 6.52
C ILE A 109 6.71 -3.52 5.95
N VAL A 110 7.39 -3.47 4.80
CA VAL A 110 8.01 -4.61 4.12
C VAL A 110 9.51 -4.36 4.03
N SER A 111 10.31 -5.38 4.35
CA SER A 111 11.76 -5.35 4.17
C SER A 111 12.13 -5.95 2.82
N ILE A 112 12.94 -5.23 2.05
CA ILE A 112 13.46 -5.67 0.76
C ILE A 112 14.97 -5.79 0.88
N LYS A 113 15.51 -6.97 0.61
CA LYS A 113 16.94 -7.25 0.57
C LYS A 113 17.31 -7.83 -0.78
N ASN A 114 18.27 -7.21 -1.47
CA ASN A 114 18.73 -7.61 -2.81
C ASN A 114 17.56 -7.80 -3.79
N GLY A 115 16.59 -6.88 -3.76
CA GLY A 115 15.39 -6.91 -4.59
C GLY A 115 14.33 -7.96 -4.20
N LYS A 116 14.54 -8.74 -3.13
CA LYS A 116 13.59 -9.74 -2.64
C LYS A 116 13.05 -9.39 -1.26
N ARG A 117 11.77 -9.70 -1.03
CA ARG A 117 11.18 -9.57 0.30
C ARG A 117 11.84 -10.54 1.28
N ILE A 118 12.17 -10.06 2.47
CA ILE A 118 12.61 -10.88 3.59
C ILE A 118 11.74 -10.63 4.82
N HIS A 119 11.81 -11.51 5.81
CA HIS A 119 11.06 -11.34 7.05
C HIS A 119 11.63 -10.17 7.87
N ILE A 120 10.78 -9.35 8.48
CA ILE A 120 11.21 -8.15 9.23
C ILE A 120 12.21 -8.48 10.35
N LYS A 121 11.98 -9.58 11.08
CA LYS A 121 12.93 -10.05 12.11
C LYS A 121 14.30 -10.39 11.55
N GLU A 122 14.39 -10.85 10.30
CA GLU A 122 15.67 -11.13 9.66
C GLU A 122 16.36 -9.83 9.25
N ALA A 123 15.62 -8.88 8.69
CA ALA A 123 16.13 -7.55 8.32
C ALA A 123 16.71 -6.77 9.50
N LEU A 124 16.09 -6.90 10.68
CA LEU A 124 16.51 -6.22 11.91
C LEU A 124 17.61 -6.95 12.68
N LYS A 125 18.09 -8.12 12.20
CA LYS A 125 19.27 -8.74 12.81
C LYS A 125 20.49 -7.86 12.54
N LYS A 126 21.16 -7.45 13.61
CA LYS A 126 22.50 -6.86 13.50
C LYS A 126 23.39 -7.87 12.78
N PRO A 127 24.26 -7.45 11.83
CA PRO A 127 25.28 -8.32 11.28
C PRO A 127 26.02 -8.96 12.46
N SER A 128 26.09 -10.29 12.50
CA SER A 128 26.98 -10.96 13.41
C SER A 128 28.38 -10.44 13.09
N ALA A 129 28.99 -9.69 14.02
CA ALA A 129 30.38 -9.31 13.91
C ALA A 129 31.17 -10.62 13.83
N ASN A 130 31.65 -10.95 12.63
CA ASN A 130 32.64 -11.99 12.46
C ASN A 130 33.93 -11.43 13.08
N LEU A 131 34.19 -11.81 14.33
CA LEU A 131 35.51 -11.75 14.97
C LEU A 131 36.38 -12.88 14.42
#